data_AF-M1ET46-F1
#
_entry.id   AF-M1ET46-F1
#
_cell.length_a   1.000
_cell.length_b   1.000
_cell.length_c   1.000
_cell.angle_alpha   90.00
_cell.angle_beta   90.00
_cell.angle_gamma   90.00
#
_symmetry.space_group_name_H-M   'P 1'
#
loop_
_entity.id
_entity.type
_entity.pdbx_description
1 polymer ?
#
loop_
_entity_poly.entity_id
_entity_poly.type
_entity_poly.pdbx_seq_one_letter_code
_entity_poly.pdbx_strand_id
1 'polypeptide(L)'
;MAVEELQSIIMRCQILEEQDFKEEDFGLFQLAGQRCIDEGHIEQLLEIIQNEKNKVIIKNMGWNLVGPVVRCLLWNKDDEKRKYYFLMLDLLVKLCNPKELLLGLLELIEEPSGKQISQIILLLLQPLQTVIQKLHNNKAYSVGLALSTLWSQLSLLPVPYSEEQ
;
A
#
# COMPACT_ATOMS: atom_id res chain seq x y z
N MET A 1 -17.42 16.28 -2.27
CA MET A 1 -16.77 15.59 -1.13
C MET A 1 -15.71 14.63 -1.66
N ALA A 2 -14.66 14.28 -0.91
CA ALA A 2 -13.56 13.44 -1.44
C ALA A 2 -14.03 12.10 -2.02
N VAL A 3 -15.04 11.48 -1.39
CA VAL A 3 -15.64 10.23 -1.87
C VAL A 3 -16.31 10.39 -3.23
N GLU A 4 -17.00 11.51 -3.48
CA GLU A 4 -17.67 11.79 -4.76
C GLU A 4 -16.64 12.03 -5.88
N GLU A 5 -15.53 12.69 -5.57
CA GLU A 5 -14.41 12.88 -6.50
C GLU A 5 -13.81 11.54 -6.91
N LEU A 6 -13.53 10.66 -5.94
CA LEU A 6 -13.03 9.32 -6.21
C LEU A 6 -14.02 8.49 -7.04
N GLN A 7 -15.31 8.55 -6.71
CA GLN A 7 -16.35 7.86 -7.49
C GLN A 7 -16.45 8.37 -8.92
N SER A 8 -16.32 9.68 -9.15
CA SER A 8 -16.29 10.26 -10.48
C SER A 8 -15.10 9.76 -11.30
N ILE A 9 -13.92 9.65 -10.68
CA ILE A 9 -12.72 9.09 -11.31
C ILE A 9 -12.94 7.62 -11.66
N ILE A 10 -13.46 6.83 -10.72
CA ILE A 10 -13.75 5.40 -10.95
C ILE A 10 -14.76 5.20 -12.07
N MET A 11 -15.86 5.96 -12.09
CA MET A 11 -16.85 5.88 -13.16
C MET A 11 -16.25 6.20 -14.52
N ARG A 12 -15.34 7.19 -14.59
CA ARG A 12 -14.60 7.50 -15.82
C ARG A 12 -13.68 6.34 -16.24
N CYS A 13 -12.98 5.71 -15.30
CA CYS A 13 -12.09 4.60 -15.61
C CYS A 13 -12.84 3.29 -15.92
N GLN A 14 -14.07 3.11 -15.43
CA GLN A 14 -14.88 1.90 -15.68
C GLN A 14 -15.26 1.72 -17.15
N ILE A 15 -15.34 2.81 -17.92
CA ILE A 15 -15.66 2.76 -19.36
C ILE A 15 -14.44 2.55 -20.25
N LEU A 16 -13.23 2.61 -19.68
CA LEU A 16 -11.96 2.45 -20.39
C LEU A 16 -11.50 0.99 -20.35
N GLU A 17 -10.75 0.56 -21.35
CA GLU A 17 -10.01 -0.69 -21.30
C GLU A 17 -8.72 -0.53 -20.47
N GLU A 18 -8.20 -1.63 -19.90
CA GLU A 18 -7.00 -1.62 -19.03
C GLU A 18 -5.78 -0.98 -19.71
N GLN A 19 -5.67 -1.11 -21.03
CA GLN A 19 -4.59 -0.55 -21.84
C GLN A 19 -4.71 0.96 -22.09
N ASP A 20 -5.89 1.55 -21.87
CA ASP A 20 -6.16 2.96 -22.12
C ASP A 20 -6.00 3.83 -20.86
N PHE A 21 -5.67 3.22 -19.72
CA PHE A 21 -5.36 3.95 -18.49
C PHE A 21 -4.11 4.81 -18.68
N LYS A 22 -4.25 6.10 -18.41
CA LYS A 22 -3.17 7.08 -18.51
C LYS A 22 -2.53 7.28 -17.15
N GLU A 23 -1.26 7.71 -17.12
CA GLU A 23 -0.54 8.05 -15.89
C GLU A 23 -1.32 9.06 -15.01
N GLU A 24 -1.99 10.03 -15.64
CA GLU A 24 -2.87 10.99 -14.97
C GLU A 24 -4.02 10.32 -14.18
N ASP A 25 -4.56 9.20 -14.67
CA ASP A 25 -5.62 8.47 -13.98
C ASP A 25 -5.11 7.87 -12.66
N PHE A 26 -3.87 7.34 -12.65
CA PHE A 26 -3.24 6.81 -11.44
C PHE A 26 -3.02 7.92 -10.40
N GLY A 27 -2.49 9.07 -10.83
CA GLY A 27 -2.26 10.21 -9.95
C GLY A 27 -3.54 10.80 -9.37
N LEU A 28 -4.60 10.95 -10.20
CA LEU A 28 -5.91 11.43 -9.74
C LEU A 28 -6.55 10.44 -8.76
N PHE A 29 -6.49 9.14 -9.05
CA PHE A 29 -6.99 8.10 -8.17
C PHE A 29 -6.26 8.11 -6.82
N GLN A 30 -4.93 8.22 -6.82
CA GLN A 30 -4.11 8.33 -5.61
C GLN A 30 -4.51 9.53 -4.77
N LEU A 31 -4.61 10.71 -5.40
CA LEU A 31 -4.92 11.95 -4.70
C LEU A 31 -6.32 11.92 -4.07
N ALA A 32 -7.33 11.49 -4.83
CA ALA A 32 -8.71 11.41 -4.35
C ALA A 32 -8.86 10.34 -3.25
N GLY A 33 -8.22 9.18 -3.41
CA GLY A 33 -8.23 8.13 -2.40
C GLY A 33 -7.48 8.52 -1.12
N GLN A 34 -6.36 9.25 -1.24
CA GLN A 34 -5.67 9.82 -0.09
C GLN A 34 -6.54 10.84 0.64
N ARG A 35 -7.24 11.74 -0.07
CA ARG A 35 -8.19 12.67 0.57
C ARG A 35 -9.30 11.92 1.31
N CYS A 36 -9.82 10.82 0.76
CA CYS A 36 -10.80 9.99 1.46
C CYS A 36 -10.22 9.44 2.78
N ILE A 37 -8.96 9.01 2.79
CA ILE A 37 -8.28 8.53 3.98
C ILE A 37 -8.10 9.65 5.01
N ASP A 38 -7.61 10.82 4.57
CA ASP A 38 -7.31 11.98 5.41
C ASP A 38 -8.59 12.58 6.03
N GLU A 39 -9.71 12.58 5.29
CA GLU A 39 -11.04 13.01 5.76
C GLU A 39 -11.77 11.95 6.61
N GLY A 40 -11.17 10.76 6.81
CA GLY A 40 -11.72 9.72 7.67
C GLY A 40 -12.79 8.83 7.01
N HIS A 41 -12.88 8.81 5.69
CA HIS A 41 -13.82 8.03 4.89
C HIS A 41 -13.32 6.62 4.53
N ILE A 42 -12.62 5.96 5.46
CA ILE A 42 -12.00 4.65 5.21
C ILE A 42 -13.03 3.55 4.94
N GLU A 43 -14.19 3.60 5.58
CA GLU A 43 -15.27 2.62 5.39
C GLU A 43 -15.88 2.72 3.98
N GLN A 44 -16.18 3.94 3.52
CA GLN A 44 -16.67 4.16 2.16
C GLN A 44 -15.62 3.76 1.11
N LEU A 45 -14.35 4.02 1.40
CA LEU A 45 -13.25 3.60 0.53
C LEU A 45 -13.13 2.06 0.46
N LEU A 46 -13.34 1.34 1.58
CA LEU A 46 -13.39 -0.12 1.61
C LEU A 46 -14.52 -0.65 0.73
N GLU A 47 -15.73 -0.10 0.84
CA GLU A 47 -16.87 -0.49 0.01
C GLU A 47 -16.57 -0.31 -1.49
N ILE A 48 -15.95 0.80 -1.86
CA ILE A 48 -15.53 1.08 -3.23
C ILE A 48 -14.51 0.04 -3.72
N ILE A 49 -13.52 -0.31 -2.91
CA ILE A 49 -12.44 -1.23 -3.30
C ILE A 49 -12.95 -2.68 -3.38
N GLN A 50 -13.90 -3.07 -2.51
CA GLN A 50 -14.51 -4.40 -2.52
C GLN A 50 -15.51 -4.60 -3.66
N ASN A 51 -15.97 -3.52 -4.28
CA ASN A 51 -16.95 -3.61 -5.37
C ASN A 51 -16.34 -4.31 -6.60
N GLU A 52 -16.90 -5.46 -6.99
CA GLU A 52 -16.43 -6.24 -8.13
C GLU A 52 -16.41 -5.45 -9.45
N LYS A 53 -17.26 -4.43 -9.61
CA LYS A 53 -17.24 -3.55 -10.80
C LYS A 53 -15.93 -2.77 -10.92
N ASN A 54 -15.23 -2.56 -9.82
CA ASN A 54 -14.00 -1.78 -9.76
C ASN A 54 -12.75 -2.64 -9.87
N LYS A 55 -12.88 -3.97 -9.96
CA LYS A 55 -11.78 -4.93 -9.86
C LYS A 55 -10.60 -4.64 -10.79
N VAL A 56 -10.87 -4.27 -12.05
CA VAL A 56 -9.80 -3.95 -13.03
C VAL A 56 -9.05 -2.68 -12.64
N ILE A 57 -9.76 -1.67 -12.15
CA ILE A 57 -9.18 -0.41 -11.67
C ILE A 57 -8.35 -0.70 -10.41
N ILE A 58 -8.90 -1.41 -9.43
CA ILE A 58 -8.19 -1.74 -8.18
C ILE A 58 -6.96 -2.61 -8.44
N LYS A 59 -7.05 -3.59 -9.35
CA LYS A 59 -5.91 -4.42 -9.76
C LYS A 59 -4.74 -3.55 -10.24
N ASN A 60 -5.00 -2.48 -11.00
CA ASN A 60 -3.96 -1.68 -11.63
C ASN A 60 -3.56 -0.44 -10.85
N MET A 61 -4.51 0.29 -10.26
CA MET A 61 -4.30 1.57 -9.60
C MET A 61 -4.33 1.48 -8.07
N GLY A 62 -4.90 0.40 -7.50
CA GLY A 62 -5.12 0.28 -6.05
C GLY A 62 -3.85 0.35 -5.22
N TRP A 63 -2.70 -0.09 -5.77
CA TRP A 63 -1.42 -0.05 -5.08
C TRP A 63 -0.99 1.37 -4.69
N ASN A 64 -1.46 2.41 -5.40
CA ASN A 64 -1.17 3.82 -5.06
C ASN A 64 -1.72 4.24 -3.68
N LEU A 65 -2.69 3.50 -3.13
CA LEU A 65 -3.26 3.78 -1.82
C LEU A 65 -2.47 3.15 -0.67
N VAL A 66 -1.52 2.26 -0.96
CA VAL A 66 -0.75 1.54 0.07
C VAL A 66 0.06 2.51 0.93
N GLY A 67 0.75 3.48 0.33
CA GLY A 67 1.50 4.49 1.06
C GLY A 67 0.63 5.29 2.04
N PRO A 68 -0.46 5.94 1.58
CA PRO A 68 -1.43 6.59 2.46
C PRO A 68 -1.94 5.70 3.61
N VAL A 69 -2.32 4.45 3.32
CA VAL A 69 -2.84 3.51 4.34
C VAL A 69 -1.78 3.15 5.37
N VAL A 70 -0.54 2.87 4.95
CA VAL A 70 0.58 2.54 5.83
C VAL A 70 0.94 3.72 6.73
N ARG A 71 0.95 4.95 6.19
CA ARG A 71 1.15 6.16 7.02
C ARG A 71 0.10 6.28 8.12
N CYS A 72 -1.17 6.01 7.80
CA CYS A 72 -2.23 5.98 8.82
C CYS A 72 -2.02 4.88 9.86
N LEU A 73 -1.55 3.69 9.48
CA LEU A 73 -1.26 2.59 10.42
C LEU A 73 -0.14 2.92 11.40
N LEU A 74 0.85 3.72 10.98
CA LEU A 74 1.97 4.15 11.80
C LEU A 74 1.63 5.32 12.72
N TRP A 75 0.82 6.28 12.26
CA TRP A 75 0.56 7.52 13.02
C TRP A 75 -0.75 7.49 13.82
N ASN A 76 -1.74 6.69 13.40
CA ASN A 76 -3.01 6.63 14.10
C ASN A 76 -2.88 5.80 15.38
N LYS A 77 -3.30 6.38 16.51
CA LYS A 77 -3.29 5.75 17.84
C LYS A 77 -4.66 5.20 18.25
N ASP A 78 -5.69 5.41 17.44
CA ASP A 78 -7.03 4.89 17.67
C ASP A 78 -7.11 3.44 17.16
N ASP A 79 -7.03 2.48 18.09
CA ASP A 79 -7.01 1.05 17.77
C ASP A 79 -8.27 0.56 17.04
N GLU A 80 -9.44 1.19 17.24
CA GLU A 80 -10.66 0.82 16.53
C GLU A 80 -10.58 1.23 15.05
N LYS A 81 -10.07 2.43 14.77
CA LYS A 81 -9.85 2.89 13.39
C LYS A 81 -8.70 2.13 12.70
N ARG A 82 -7.66 1.74 13.44
CA ARG A 82 -6.53 0.97 12.88
C ARG A 82 -6.97 -0.36 12.26
N LYS A 83 -8.01 -1.01 12.80
CA LYS A 83 -8.57 -2.25 12.22
C LYS A 83 -9.00 -2.07 10.77
N TYR A 84 -9.64 -0.94 10.44
CA TYR A 84 -10.07 -0.64 9.07
C TYR A 84 -8.89 -0.40 8.13
N TYR A 85 -7.81 0.23 8.60
CA TYR A 85 -6.60 0.41 7.80
C TYR A 85 -5.85 -0.91 7.58
N PHE A 86 -5.81 -1.81 8.57
CA PHE A 86 -5.26 -3.15 8.38
C PHE A 86 -6.08 -3.95 7.37
N LEU A 87 -7.42 -3.91 7.49
CA LEU A 87 -8.32 -4.54 6.53
C LEU A 87 -8.11 -3.98 5.11
N MET A 88 -7.90 -2.67 5.00
CA MET A 88 -7.59 -2.03 3.72
C MET A 88 -6.26 -2.55 3.14
N LEU A 89 -5.20 -2.58 3.95
CA LEU A 89 -3.90 -3.08 3.52
C LEU A 89 -3.98 -4.53 3.03
N ASP A 90 -4.65 -5.41 3.79
CA ASP A 90 -4.86 -6.80 3.41
C ASP A 90 -5.62 -6.92 2.08
N LEU A 91 -6.64 -6.09 1.89
CA LEU A 91 -7.44 -6.07 0.67
C LEU A 91 -6.61 -5.60 -0.54
N LEU A 92 -5.82 -4.54 -0.40
CA LEU A 92 -4.90 -4.07 -1.43
C LEU A 92 -3.85 -5.15 -1.77
N VAL A 93 -3.27 -5.79 -0.75
CA VAL A 93 -2.32 -6.91 -0.94
C VAL A 93 -2.96 -8.06 -1.71
N LYS A 94 -4.24 -8.33 -1.47
CA LYS A 94 -4.99 -9.39 -2.17
C LYS A 94 -5.32 -9.02 -3.61
N LEU A 95 -5.83 -7.81 -3.86
CA LEU A 95 -6.45 -7.43 -5.14
C LEU A 95 -5.47 -6.82 -6.15
N CYS A 96 -4.44 -6.10 -5.70
CA CYS A 96 -3.53 -5.38 -6.58
C CYS A 96 -2.58 -6.30 -7.35
N ASN A 97 -2.10 -5.78 -8.48
CA ASN A 97 -1.03 -6.37 -9.28
C ASN A 97 0.24 -6.53 -8.40
N PRO A 98 0.77 -7.76 -8.25
CA PRO A 98 1.89 -8.00 -7.34
C PRO A 98 3.20 -7.35 -7.78
N LYS A 99 3.38 -6.99 -9.06
CA LYS A 99 4.60 -6.33 -9.52
C LYS A 99 4.71 -4.89 -9.00
N GLU A 100 3.70 -4.07 -9.29
CA GLU A 100 3.66 -2.68 -8.83
C GLU A 100 3.60 -2.61 -7.31
N LEU A 101 2.81 -3.49 -6.70
CA LEU A 101 2.69 -3.55 -5.25
C LEU A 101 4.02 -3.90 -4.57
N LEU A 102 4.83 -4.79 -5.15
CA LEU A 102 6.15 -5.10 -4.62
C LEU A 102 7.01 -3.84 -4.58
N LEU A 103 7.06 -3.09 -5.68
CA LEU A 103 7.87 -1.86 -5.77
C LEU A 103 7.40 -0.81 -4.76
N GLY A 104 6.10 -0.57 -4.67
CA GLY A 104 5.53 0.37 -3.70
C GLY A 104 5.80 -0.02 -2.25
N LEU A 105 5.78 -1.31 -1.91
CA LEU A 105 6.13 -1.76 -0.56
C LEU A 105 7.62 -1.57 -0.25
N LEU A 106 8.50 -1.79 -1.22
CA LEU A 106 9.94 -1.61 -1.04
C LEU A 106 10.31 -0.13 -0.87
N GLU A 107 9.66 0.76 -1.64
CA GLU A 107 9.82 2.22 -1.49
C GLU A 107 9.46 2.66 -0.06
N LEU A 108 8.34 2.17 0.48
CA LEU A 108 7.93 2.49 1.85
C LEU A 108 8.90 1.97 2.91
N ILE A 109 9.55 0.83 2.67
CA ILE A 109 10.58 0.31 3.57
C ILE A 109 11.85 1.17 3.52
N GLU A 110 12.18 1.73 2.35
CA GLU A 110 13.38 2.54 2.13
C GLU A 110 13.25 3.99 2.64
N GLU A 111 12.04 4.53 2.71
CA GLU A 111 11.75 5.92 3.08
C GLU A 111 12.12 6.34 4.54
N PRO A 112 11.81 5.57 5.60
CA PRO A 112 11.96 6.04 6.98
C PRO A 112 13.40 6.00 7.49
N SER A 113 13.64 6.73 8.58
CA SER A 113 14.94 6.79 9.25
C SER A 113 14.83 6.59 10.76
N GLY A 114 15.94 6.18 11.38
CA GLY A 114 16.03 5.98 12.83
C GLY A 114 15.02 4.95 13.36
N LYS A 115 14.34 5.27 14.46
CA LYS A 115 13.43 4.33 15.15
C LYS A 115 12.21 3.90 14.32
N GLN A 116 11.86 4.62 13.26
CA GLN A 116 10.73 4.28 12.39
C GLN A 116 11.03 3.10 11.46
N ILE A 117 12.32 2.79 11.22
CA ILE A 117 12.75 1.65 10.39
C ILE A 117 12.19 0.33 10.95
N SER A 118 12.31 0.10 12.26
CA SER A 118 11.78 -1.14 12.85
C SER A 118 10.26 -1.23 12.74
N GLN A 119 9.55 -0.11 12.89
CA GLN A 119 8.09 -0.07 12.80
C GLN A 119 7.60 -0.40 11.39
N ILE A 120 8.21 0.18 10.34
CA ILE A 120 7.83 -0.11 8.96
C ILE A 120 8.16 -1.55 8.58
N ILE A 121 9.34 -2.05 8.98
CA ILE A 121 9.77 -3.41 8.63
C ILE A 121 8.81 -4.42 9.28
N LEU A 122 8.50 -4.27 10.57
CA LEU A 122 7.56 -5.15 11.26
C LEU A 122 6.16 -5.09 10.65
N LEU A 123 5.70 -3.91 10.22
CA LEU A 123 4.40 -3.74 9.58
C LEU A 123 4.32 -4.40 8.20
N LEU A 124 5.37 -4.26 7.39
CA LEU A 124 5.34 -4.64 5.96
C LEU A 124 5.96 -5.99 5.64
N LEU A 125 6.62 -6.67 6.60
CA LEU A 125 7.27 -7.96 6.34
C LEU A 125 6.29 -9.03 5.83
N GLN A 126 5.13 -9.18 6.48
CA GLN A 126 4.10 -10.14 6.05
C GLN A 126 3.44 -9.75 4.72
N PRO A 127 3.02 -8.47 4.50
CA PRO A 127 2.59 -8.00 3.18
C PRO A 127 3.60 -8.32 2.08
N LEU A 128 4.88 -8.01 2.30
CA LEU A 128 5.95 -8.23 1.33
C LEU A 128 6.10 -9.72 0.97
N GLN A 129 6.10 -10.60 1.98
CA GLN A 129 6.11 -12.05 1.76
C GLN A 129 4.92 -12.51 0.91
N THR A 130 3.72 -12.02 1.25
CA THR A 130 2.47 -12.38 0.55
C THR A 130 2.53 -11.96 -0.92
N VAL A 131 2.99 -10.74 -1.21
CA VAL A 131 3.14 -10.22 -2.57
C VAL A 131 4.15 -11.04 -3.38
N ILE A 132 5.30 -11.38 -2.79
CA ILE A 132 6.31 -12.21 -3.45
C ILE A 132 5.77 -13.60 -3.77
N GLN A 133 4.98 -14.19 -2.88
CA GLN A 133 4.35 -15.51 -3.12
C GLN A 133 3.35 -15.48 -4.29
N LYS A 134 2.64 -14.36 -4.48
CA LYS A 134 1.69 -14.15 -5.58
C LYS A 134 2.34 -13.99 -6.96
N LEU A 135 3.62 -13.61 -7.04
CA LEU A 135 4.30 -13.46 -8.33
C LEU A 135 4.40 -14.81 -9.05
N HIS A 136 4.12 -14.88 -10.35
CA HIS A 136 4.29 -16.13 -11.10
C HIS A 136 5.74 -16.37 -11.54
N ASN A 137 6.46 -15.29 -11.86
CA ASN A 137 7.82 -15.31 -12.38
C ASN A 137 8.73 -14.43 -11.51
N ASN A 138 10.05 -14.55 -11.69
CA ASN A 138 11.07 -13.70 -11.05
C ASN A 138 11.06 -13.71 -9.51
N LYS A 139 10.46 -14.73 -8.86
CA LYS A 139 10.40 -14.83 -7.39
C LYS A 139 11.76 -14.69 -6.73
N ALA A 140 12.78 -15.41 -7.23
CA ALA A 140 14.12 -15.36 -6.67
C ALA A 140 14.74 -13.94 -6.75
N TYR A 141 14.54 -13.26 -7.89
CA TYR A 141 14.96 -11.86 -8.05
C TYR A 141 14.23 -10.94 -7.07
N SER A 142 12.91 -11.07 -6.96
CA SER A 142 12.10 -10.29 -6.01
C SER A 142 12.47 -10.53 -4.55
N VAL A 143 12.80 -11.77 -4.18
CA VAL A 143 13.35 -12.11 -2.85
C VAL A 143 14.70 -11.44 -2.65
N GLY A 144 15.60 -11.50 -3.63
CA GLY A 144 16.91 -10.86 -3.57
C GLY A 144 16.80 -9.33 -3.40
N LEU A 145 15.87 -8.70 -4.13
CA LEU A 145 15.59 -7.28 -4.01
C LEU A 145 15.04 -6.95 -2.61
N ALA A 146 14.03 -7.69 -2.15
CA ALA A 146 13.43 -7.50 -0.82
C ALA A 146 14.44 -7.66 0.31
N LEU A 147 15.26 -8.72 0.29
CA LEU A 147 16.28 -8.94 1.30
C LEU A 147 17.35 -7.85 1.27
N SER A 148 17.75 -7.39 0.08
CA SER A 148 18.72 -6.30 -0.06
C SER A 148 18.19 -5.00 0.54
N THR A 149 16.94 -4.62 0.24
CA THR A 149 16.30 -3.41 0.80
C THR A 149 16.06 -3.52 2.31
N LEU A 150 15.60 -4.68 2.79
CA LEU A 150 15.43 -4.91 4.23
C LEU A 150 16.76 -4.79 4.98
N TRP A 151 17.83 -5.39 4.43
CA TRP A 151 19.15 -5.33 5.02
C TRP A 151 19.74 -3.92 4.98
N SER A 152 19.61 -3.20 3.85
CA SER A 152 20.12 -1.83 3.73
C SER A 152 19.55 -0.93 4.82
N GLN A 153 18.25 -1.05 5.11
CA GLN A 153 17.59 -0.29 6.17
C GLN A 153 17.92 -0.79 7.57
N LEU A 154 17.89 -2.11 7.80
CA LEU A 154 18.18 -2.69 9.11
C LEU A 154 19.61 -2.39 9.57
N SER A 155 20.57 -2.37 8.64
CA SER A 155 21.99 -2.07 8.93
C SER A 155 22.25 -0.63 9.39
N LEU A 156 21.29 0.28 9.22
CA LEU A 156 21.37 1.64 9.74
C LEU A 156 21.05 1.72 11.24
N LEU A 157 20.44 0.69 11.81
CA LEU A 157 20.10 0.65 13.23
C LEU A 157 21.33 0.29 14.07
N PRO A 158 21.57 0.98 15.21
CA PRO A 158 22.67 0.63 16.10
C PRO A 158 22.41 -0.74 16.73
N VAL A 159 23.48 -1.52 16.91
CA VAL A 159 23.42 -2.77 17.66
C VAL A 159 23.48 -2.44 19.16
N PRO A 160 22.44 -2.79 19.96
CA PRO A 160 22.46 -2.55 21.39
C PRO A 160 23.51 -3.46 22.06
N TYR A 161 24.23 -2.91 23.04
CA TYR A 161 25.24 -3.65 23.82
C TYR A 161 24.70 -4.13 25.18
N SER A 162 23.46 -3.75 25.52
CA SER A 162 22.74 -4.10 26.75
C SER A 162 21.22 -4.06 26.51
N GLU A 163 20.42 -4.75 27.34
CA GLU A 163 18.95 -4.82 27.19
C GLU A 163 18.23 -3.46 27.34
N GLU A 164 18.89 -2.44 27.90
CA GLU A 164 18.29 -1.13 28.22
C GLU A 164 18.51 -0.05 27.16
N GLN A 165 19.21 -0.34 26.05
CA GLN A 165 19.49 0.61 24.94
C GLN A 165 18.44 0.52 23.82
#